data_AF-A0A529SNH2-F1
#
_entry.id   AF-A0A529SNH2-F1
#
_cell.length_a   1.000
_cell.length_b   1.000
_cell.length_c   1.000
_cell.angle_alpha   90.00
_cell.angle_beta   90.00
_cell.angle_gamma   90.00
#
_symmetry.space_group_name_H-M   'P 1'
#
loop_
_entity.id
_entity.type
_entity.pdbx_description
1 polymer ?
#
loop_
_entity_poly.entity_id
_entity_poly.type
_entity_poly.pdbx_seq_one_letter_code
_entity_poly.pdbx_strand_id
1 'polypeptide(L)'
;IERVLDLGFVGEPVEVDRTLLDLLARSEMIPVLAPVAPGRDGHTYNINADTFAGAIAGACRASRLLFLTDVPGVLDKNKKLIDELTVAEAKALIKDGTVSGGMIPKVETCIEAIERGVEGVVILNGKTPHSVLLELFTEHGAGTLIIP
;
A
#
# COMPACT_ATOMS: atom_id res chain seq x y z
N ILE A 1 29.79 10.53 -5.34
CA ILE A 1 29.34 10.18 -6.72
C ILE A 1 28.26 9.13 -6.51
N GLU A 2 26.99 9.54 -6.51
CA GLU A 2 25.88 8.59 -6.55
C GLU A 2 25.94 7.86 -7.89
N ARG A 3 26.20 6.56 -7.82
CA ARG A 3 26.22 5.70 -8.99
C ARG A 3 24.76 5.44 -9.31
N VAL A 4 24.25 6.01 -10.41
CA VAL A 4 22.92 5.66 -10.92
C VAL A 4 22.97 4.16 -11.21
N LEU A 5 22.29 3.36 -10.38
CA LEU A 5 22.17 1.93 -10.57
C LEU A 5 21.23 1.71 -11.75
N ASP A 6 21.74 1.13 -12.84
CA ASP A 6 20.91 0.67 -13.93
C ASP A 6 20.21 -0.62 -13.49
N LEU A 7 18.92 -0.51 -13.19
CA LEU A 7 18.07 -1.63 -12.80
C LEU A 7 17.42 -2.32 -14.02
N GLY A 8 17.74 -1.89 -15.24
CA GLY A 8 17.08 -2.37 -16.47
C GLY A 8 15.63 -1.87 -16.57
N PHE A 9 14.71 -2.75 -16.95
CA PHE A 9 13.29 -2.44 -17.13
C PHE A 9 12.50 -2.42 -15.82
N VAL A 10 12.96 -1.63 -14.85
CA VAL A 10 12.25 -1.33 -13.59
C VAL A 10 11.75 0.10 -13.65
N GLY A 11 10.46 0.30 -13.39
CA GLY A 11 9.81 1.60 -13.56
C GLY A 11 9.01 2.05 -12.35
N GLU A 12 8.54 3.29 -12.41
CA GLU A 12 7.67 3.91 -11.42
C GLU A 12 6.39 4.44 -12.09
N PRO A 13 5.22 4.39 -11.42
CA PRO A 13 4.00 4.94 -11.97
C PRO A 13 4.07 6.45 -12.15
N VAL A 14 3.93 6.91 -13.40
CA VAL A 14 3.87 8.35 -13.74
C VAL A 14 2.43 8.84 -13.83
N GLU A 15 1.52 8.01 -14.34
CA GLU A 15 0.12 8.34 -14.60
C GLU A 15 -0.75 7.08 -14.51
N VAL A 16 -2.00 7.24 -14.07
CA VAL A 16 -2.99 6.16 -14.02
C VAL A 16 -4.22 6.61 -14.82
N ASP A 17 -4.45 5.98 -15.97
CA ASP A 17 -5.72 6.14 -16.70
C ASP A 17 -6.80 5.25 -16.07
N ARG A 18 -7.82 5.90 -15.51
CA ARG A 18 -8.93 5.23 -14.82
C ARG A 18 -10.04 4.75 -15.75
N THR A 19 -10.02 5.11 -17.03
CA THR A 19 -11.14 4.89 -17.95
C THR A 19 -11.62 3.44 -17.93
N LEU A 20 -10.69 2.47 -17.99
CA LEU A 20 -11.03 1.05 -17.95
C LEU A 20 -11.46 0.59 -16.54
N LEU A 21 -10.80 1.08 -15.48
CA LEU A 21 -11.13 0.72 -14.10
C LEU A 21 -12.55 1.16 -13.74
N ASP A 22 -12.92 2.38 -14.10
CA ASP A 22 -14.26 2.94 -13.83
C ASP A 22 -15.35 2.20 -14.62
N LEU A 23 -15.06 1.77 -15.86
CA LEU A 23 -15.97 0.97 -16.67
C LEU A 23 -16.20 -0.43 -16.09
N LEU A 24 -15.13 -1.10 -15.67
CA LEU A 24 -15.21 -2.43 -15.05
C LEU A 24 -15.96 -2.39 -13.72
N ALA A 25 -15.67 -1.38 -12.88
CA ALA A 25 -16.34 -1.20 -11.59
C ALA A 25 -17.86 -1.01 -11.75
N ARG A 26 -18.31 -0.25 -12.77
CA ARG A 26 -19.74 -0.07 -13.09
C ARG A 26 -20.41 -1.33 -13.63
N SER A 27 -19.63 -2.28 -14.11
CA SER A 27 -20.11 -3.53 -14.71
C SER A 27 -20.10 -4.70 -13.70
N GLU A 28 -19.97 -4.40 -12.41
CA GLU A 28 -19.88 -5.38 -11.32
C GLU A 28 -18.72 -6.39 -11.50
N MET A 29 -17.66 -5.98 -12.21
CA MET A 29 -16.47 -6.79 -12.42
C MET A 29 -15.37 -6.42 -11.44
N ILE A 30 -14.60 -7.42 -11.00
CA ILE A 30 -13.42 -7.24 -10.15
C ILE A 30 -12.17 -7.25 -11.05
N PRO A 31 -11.48 -6.11 -11.23
CA PRO A 31 -10.25 -6.07 -12.00
C PRO A 31 -9.11 -6.76 -11.23
N VAL A 32 -8.38 -7.65 -11.91
CA VAL A 32 -7.15 -8.28 -11.42
C VAL A 32 -6.00 -7.76 -12.27
N LEU A 33 -5.08 -7.01 -11.66
CA LEU A 33 -4.04 -6.26 -12.37
C LEU A 33 -2.67 -6.85 -12.09
N ALA A 34 -1.85 -6.98 -13.13
CA ALA A 34 -0.43 -7.31 -13.00
C ALA A 34 0.41 -6.02 -12.90
N PRO A 35 1.44 -5.96 -12.05
CA PRO A 35 2.24 -4.74 -11.80
C PRO A 35 3.29 -4.51 -12.90
N VAL A 36 2.83 -4.39 -14.13
CA VAL A 36 3.64 -4.05 -15.31
C VAL A 36 2.94 -2.96 -16.10
N ALA A 37 3.71 -2.03 -16.67
CA ALA A 37 3.14 -0.92 -17.43
C ALA A 37 4.04 -0.51 -18.60
N PRO A 38 3.47 0.03 -19.69
CA PRO A 38 4.25 0.62 -20.76
C PRO A 38 4.84 1.97 -20.32
N GLY A 39 6.09 2.21 -20.71
CA GLY A 39 6.75 3.51 -20.64
C GLY A 39 6.39 4.38 -21.86
N ARG A 40 6.67 5.69 -21.75
CA ARG A 40 6.45 6.65 -22.85
C ARG A 40 7.37 6.40 -24.06
N ASP A 41 8.42 5.61 -23.86
CA ASP A 41 9.37 5.15 -24.87
C ASP A 41 8.95 3.85 -25.56
N GLY A 42 7.80 3.28 -25.17
CA GLY A 42 7.27 2.04 -25.76
C GLY A 42 7.84 0.75 -25.16
N HIS A 43 8.74 0.83 -24.17
CA HIS A 43 9.19 -0.35 -23.43
C HIS A 43 8.20 -0.73 -22.33
N THR A 44 8.24 -1.99 -21.87
CA THR A 44 7.45 -2.45 -20.73
C THR A 44 8.32 -2.53 -19.50
N TYR A 45 7.82 -1.99 -18.39
CA TYR A 45 8.52 -1.93 -17.12
C TYR A 45 7.84 -2.78 -16.06
N ASN A 46 8.66 -3.46 -15.26
CA ASN A 46 8.23 -4.08 -14.02
C ASN A 46 8.17 -3.02 -12.91
N ILE A 47 7.07 -2.99 -12.17
CA ILE A 47 6.85 -2.03 -11.08
C ILE A 47 6.70 -2.81 -9.78
N ASN A 48 7.17 -2.24 -8.67
CA ASN A 48 6.87 -2.81 -7.36
C ASN A 48 5.34 -2.88 -7.15
N ALA A 49 4.83 -4.03 -6.74
CA ALA A 49 3.38 -4.26 -6.63
C ALA A 49 2.71 -3.32 -5.60
N ASP A 50 3.39 -2.99 -4.51
CA ASP A 50 2.85 -2.10 -3.49
C ASP A 50 2.77 -0.65 -4.01
N THR A 51 3.81 -0.18 -4.70
CA THR A 51 3.82 1.13 -5.38
C THR A 51 2.76 1.20 -6.47
N PHE A 52 2.60 0.12 -7.27
CA PHE A 52 1.60 0.02 -8.32
C PHE A 52 0.17 0.09 -7.75
N ALA A 53 -0.10 -0.68 -6.69
CA ALA A 53 -1.37 -0.65 -5.98
C ALA A 53 -1.65 0.71 -5.34
N GLY A 54 -0.65 1.33 -4.71
CA GLY A 54 -0.75 2.66 -4.11
C GLY A 54 -1.07 3.74 -5.13
N ALA A 55 -0.45 3.71 -6.31
CA ALA A 55 -0.74 4.65 -7.40
C ALA A 55 -2.18 4.51 -7.92
N ILE A 56 -2.64 3.26 -8.14
CA ILE A 56 -4.02 3.00 -8.59
C ILE A 56 -5.03 3.42 -7.52
N ALA A 57 -4.80 3.04 -6.26
CA ALA A 57 -5.69 3.37 -5.15
C ALA A 57 -5.80 4.89 -4.95
N GLY A 58 -4.67 5.61 -5.01
CA GLY A 58 -4.64 7.07 -4.93
C GLY A 58 -5.39 7.73 -6.09
N ALA A 59 -5.17 7.28 -7.33
CA ALA A 59 -5.90 7.76 -8.49
C ALA A 59 -7.42 7.54 -8.35
N CYS A 60 -7.81 6.38 -7.82
CA CYS A 60 -9.20 6.02 -7.56
C CYS A 60 -9.83 6.75 -6.36
N ARG A 61 -9.02 7.40 -5.51
CA ARG A 61 -9.43 7.89 -4.17
C ARG A 61 -10.10 6.79 -3.35
N ALA A 62 -9.43 5.64 -3.29
CA ALA A 62 -9.96 4.47 -2.58
C ALA A 62 -10.15 4.78 -1.09
N SER A 63 -11.28 4.36 -0.52
CA SER A 63 -11.51 4.48 0.92
C SER A 63 -10.59 3.60 1.76
N ARG A 64 -10.15 2.47 1.18
CA ARG A 64 -9.22 1.52 1.81
C ARG A 64 -8.27 0.94 0.78
N LEU A 65 -6.99 0.87 1.11
CA LEU A 65 -5.97 0.04 0.45
C LEU A 65 -5.46 -1.00 1.44
N LEU A 66 -5.45 -2.27 1.07
CA LEU A 66 -5.07 -3.37 1.95
C LEU A 66 -3.77 -4.01 1.46
N PHE A 67 -2.71 -3.93 2.27
CA PHE A 67 -1.46 -4.65 2.03
C PHE A 67 -1.46 -5.97 2.80
N LEU A 68 -1.58 -7.07 2.06
CA LEU A 68 -1.49 -8.43 2.60
C LEU A 68 -0.02 -8.82 2.76
N THR A 69 0.42 -8.93 4.01
CA THR A 69 1.80 -9.25 4.37
C THR A 69 1.91 -10.55 5.16
N ASP A 70 3.10 -10.90 5.63
CA ASP A 70 3.34 -12.03 6.52
C ASP A 70 3.49 -11.65 8.01
N VAL A 71 3.21 -10.39 8.34
CA VAL A 71 3.25 -9.83 9.70
C VAL A 71 1.85 -9.36 10.12
N PRO A 72 1.53 -9.34 11.43
CA PRO A 72 0.21 -8.93 11.91
C PRO A 72 -0.13 -7.46 11.64
N GLY A 73 0.88 -6.59 11.56
CA GLY A 73 0.72 -5.14 11.44
C GLY A 73 1.90 -4.43 12.09
N VAL A 74 1.70 -3.18 12.51
CA VAL A 74 2.69 -2.40 13.27
C VAL A 74 2.60 -2.77 14.75
N LEU A 75 3.74 -3.11 15.35
CA LEU A 75 3.82 -3.46 16.76
C LEU A 75 4.45 -2.32 17.56
N ASP A 76 3.95 -2.10 18.78
CA ASP A 76 4.56 -1.18 19.74
C ASP A 76 5.85 -1.76 20.37
N LYS A 77 6.48 -1.00 21.27
CA LYS A 77 7.69 -1.43 21.99
C LYS A 77 7.48 -2.68 22.85
N ASN A 78 6.24 -2.95 23.27
CA ASN A 78 5.84 -4.12 24.06
C ASN A 78 5.42 -5.30 23.17
N LYS A 79 5.58 -5.20 21.84
CA LYS A 79 5.15 -6.19 20.85
C LYS A 79 3.64 -6.40 20.78
N LYS A 80 2.86 -5.40 21.20
CA LYS A 80 1.40 -5.37 21.02
C LYS A 80 1.07 -4.74 19.66
N LEU A 81 0.07 -5.30 18.96
CA LEU A 81 -0.46 -4.71 17.74
C LEU A 81 -1.03 -3.32 18.05
N ILE A 82 -0.72 -2.37 17.18
CA ILE A 82 -1.35 -1.05 17.15
C ILE A 82 -2.45 -1.13 16.09
N ASP A 83 -3.70 -0.97 16.50
CA ASP A 83 -4.85 -1.17 15.62
C ASP A 83 -5.02 0.01 14.65
N GLU A 84 -4.71 1.24 15.09
CA GLU A 84 -4.82 2.46 14.29
C GLU A 84 -3.65 3.42 14.54
N LEU A 85 -3.19 4.08 13.47
CA LEU A 85 -2.16 5.12 13.50
C LEU A 85 -2.54 6.27 12.55
N THR A 86 -2.28 7.50 12.95
CA THR A 86 -2.18 8.63 12.01
C THR A 86 -0.83 8.60 11.29
N VAL A 87 -0.72 9.28 10.13
CA VAL A 87 0.57 9.47 9.44
C VAL A 87 1.60 10.13 10.37
N ALA A 88 1.15 11.07 11.21
CA ALA A 88 2.02 11.74 12.18
C ALA A 88 2.60 10.78 13.23
N GLU A 89 1.76 9.91 13.79
CA GLU A 89 2.19 8.89 14.76
C GLU A 89 3.09 7.84 14.11
N ALA A 90 2.76 7.39 12.89
CA ALA A 90 3.59 6.47 12.13
C ALA A 90 5.00 7.05 11.89
N LYS A 91 5.10 8.32 11.47
CA LYS A 91 6.38 9.03 11.32
C LYS A 91 7.14 9.16 12.66
N ALA A 92 6.43 9.39 13.76
CA ALA A 92 7.03 9.46 15.09
C ALA A 92 7.60 8.09 15.54
N LEU A 93 6.89 6.99 15.28
CA LEU A 93 7.33 5.63 15.60
C LEU A 93 8.54 5.17 14.76
N ILE A 94 8.68 5.67 13.52
CA ILE A 94 9.90 5.47 12.73
C ILE A 94 11.06 6.22 13.39
N LYS A 95 10.85 7.50 13.73
CA LYS A 95 11.90 8.36 14.31
C LYS A 95 12.39 7.85 15.67
N ASP A 96 11.50 7.31 16.50
CA ASP A 96 11.83 6.83 17.83
C ASP A 96 12.37 5.38 17.86
N GLY A 97 12.44 4.72 16.69
CA GLY A 97 12.98 3.40 16.49
C GLY A 97 12.03 2.23 16.81
N THR A 98 10.76 2.51 17.15
CA THR A 98 9.74 1.46 17.34
C THR A 98 9.50 0.70 16.04
N VAL A 99 9.25 1.44 14.96
CA VAL A 99 9.18 0.89 13.60
C VAL A 99 10.61 0.80 13.06
N SER A 100 11.06 -0.41 12.75
CA SER A 100 12.43 -0.66 12.34
C SER A 100 12.54 -1.77 11.29
N GLY A 101 13.70 -1.87 10.64
CA GLY A 101 13.99 -2.88 9.63
C GLY A 101 13.03 -2.81 8.45
N GLY A 102 12.55 -3.98 7.99
CA GLY A 102 11.65 -4.08 6.84
C GLY A 102 10.25 -3.48 7.05
N MET A 103 9.89 -3.05 8.27
CA MET A 103 8.62 -2.37 8.52
C MET A 103 8.66 -0.88 8.11
N ILE A 104 9.84 -0.25 8.15
CA ILE A 104 10.01 1.14 7.70
C ILE A 104 9.49 1.32 6.27
N PRO A 105 9.98 0.58 5.26
CA PRO A 105 9.50 0.76 3.89
C PRO A 105 8.02 0.41 3.73
N LYS A 106 7.45 -0.49 4.54
CA LYS A 106 6.01 -0.81 4.49
C LYS A 106 5.16 0.37 4.96
N VAL A 107 5.56 0.99 6.07
CA VAL A 107 4.88 2.16 6.62
C VAL A 107 5.06 3.37 5.68
N GLU A 108 6.25 3.56 5.11
CA GLU A 108 6.50 4.61 4.11
C GLU A 108 5.61 4.45 2.87
N THR A 109 5.50 3.24 2.31
CA THR A 109 4.56 2.96 1.20
C THR A 109 3.10 3.30 1.56
N CYS A 110 2.67 3.01 2.80
CA CYS A 110 1.33 3.36 3.25
C CYS A 110 1.13 4.88 3.30
N ILE A 111 2.11 5.60 3.85
CA ILE A 111 2.11 7.06 3.91
C ILE A 111 2.07 7.64 2.49
N GLU A 112 2.89 7.13 1.55
CA GLU A 112 2.88 7.58 0.16
C GLU A 112 1.54 7.36 -0.53
N ALA A 113 0.87 6.22 -0.28
CA ALA A 113 -0.46 5.96 -0.83
C ALA A 113 -1.51 6.94 -0.27
N ILE A 114 -1.44 7.28 1.02
CA ILE A 114 -2.31 8.29 1.64
C ILE A 114 -2.04 9.67 1.03
N GLU A 115 -0.77 10.05 0.88
CA GLU A 115 -0.37 11.32 0.25
C GLU A 115 -0.83 11.40 -1.23
N ARG A 116 -1.05 10.26 -1.89
CA ARG A 116 -1.65 10.16 -3.24
C ARG A 116 -3.19 10.21 -3.26
N GLY A 117 -3.84 10.26 -2.10
CA GLY A 117 -5.30 10.46 -1.97
C GLY A 117 -6.10 9.24 -1.52
N VAL A 118 -5.46 8.20 -0.99
CA VAL A 118 -6.16 7.08 -0.31
C VAL A 118 -6.63 7.53 1.07
N GLU A 119 -7.87 7.21 1.45
CA GLU A 119 -8.43 7.67 2.75
C GLU A 119 -7.93 6.85 3.96
N GLY A 120 -7.45 5.63 3.72
CA GLY A 120 -6.82 4.80 4.75
C GLY A 120 -6.14 3.57 4.15
N VAL A 121 -5.01 3.17 4.74
CA VAL A 121 -4.22 2.03 4.29
C VAL A 121 -4.06 1.04 5.43
N VAL A 122 -4.27 -0.25 5.19
CA VAL A 122 -4.18 -1.29 6.21
C VAL A 122 -3.00 -2.21 5.91
N ILE A 123 -2.15 -2.45 6.91
CA ILE A 123 -1.18 -3.54 6.90
C ILE A 123 -1.78 -4.70 7.70
N LEU A 124 -1.98 -5.85 7.06
CA LEU A 124 -2.58 -7.03 7.69
C LEU A 124 -1.85 -8.31 7.31
N ASN A 125 -2.05 -9.38 8.09
CA ASN A 125 -1.48 -10.69 7.81
C ASN A 125 -2.34 -11.46 6.78
N GLY A 126 -1.83 -11.62 5.57
CA GLY A 126 -2.47 -12.38 4.49
C GLY A 126 -2.50 -13.90 4.71
N LYS A 127 -1.75 -14.43 5.70
CA LYS A 127 -1.78 -15.86 6.05
C LYS A 127 -2.93 -16.21 7.00
N THR A 128 -3.53 -15.22 7.65
CA THR A 128 -4.69 -15.42 8.52
C THR A 128 -5.93 -15.67 7.66
N PRO A 129 -6.64 -16.81 7.83
CA PRO A 129 -7.86 -17.08 7.10
C PRO A 129 -8.87 -15.95 7.27
N HIS A 130 -9.49 -15.53 6.16
CA HIS A 130 -10.50 -14.46 6.14
C HIS A 130 -10.02 -13.10 6.66
N SER A 131 -8.71 -12.82 6.65
CA SER A 131 -8.16 -11.56 7.18
C SER A 131 -8.77 -10.30 6.58
N VAL A 132 -9.06 -10.30 5.27
CA VAL A 132 -9.76 -9.19 4.60
C VAL A 132 -11.18 -9.01 5.14
N LEU A 133 -11.92 -10.10 5.41
CA LEU A 133 -13.27 -10.00 5.97
C LEU A 133 -13.23 -9.52 7.42
N LEU A 134 -12.29 -10.03 8.23
CA LEU A 134 -12.11 -9.59 9.60
C LEU A 134 -11.78 -8.09 9.66
N GLU A 135 -10.91 -7.61 8.77
CA GLU A 135 -10.57 -6.20 8.68
C GLU A 135 -11.79 -5.33 8.34
N LEU A 136 -12.58 -5.72 7.34
CA LEU A 136 -13.67 -4.88 6.83
C LEU A 136 -14.97 -4.97 7.64
N PHE A 137 -15.18 -6.06 8.39
CA PHE A 137 -16.46 -6.34 9.06
C PHE A 137 -16.38 -6.42 10.59
N THR A 138 -15.26 -6.00 11.20
CA THR A 138 -15.13 -5.93 12.66
C THR A 138 -14.65 -4.56 13.10
N GLU A 139 -15.01 -4.14 14.32
CA GLU A 139 -14.61 -2.83 14.85
C GLU A 139 -13.11 -2.73 15.13
N HIS A 140 -12.47 -3.84 15.50
CA HIS A 140 -11.05 -3.84 15.92
C HIS A 140 -10.11 -4.21 14.76
N GLY A 141 -10.65 -4.57 13.59
CA GLY A 141 -9.88 -4.98 12.43
C GLY A 141 -9.05 -6.26 12.66
N ALA A 142 -8.13 -6.52 11.72
CA ALA A 142 -7.20 -7.66 11.75
C ALA A 142 -5.74 -7.24 11.55
N GLY A 143 -5.47 -5.93 11.46
CA GLY A 143 -4.14 -5.37 11.24
C GLY A 143 -3.99 -3.97 11.81
N THR A 144 -3.15 -3.17 11.17
CA THR A 144 -2.97 -1.76 11.51
C THR A 144 -3.52 -0.88 10.41
N LEU A 145 -4.52 -0.07 10.74
CA LEU A 145 -5.04 0.99 9.88
C LEU A 145 -4.19 2.26 10.03
N ILE A 146 -3.74 2.81 8.91
CA ILE A 146 -3.06 4.10 8.84
C ILE A 146 -3.98 5.10 8.14
N ILE A 147 -4.23 6.23 8.80
CA ILE A 147 -5.07 7.33 8.32
C ILE A 147 -4.25 8.63 8.22
N PRO A 148 -4.71 9.62 7.43
CA PRO A 148 -4.04 10.93 7.31
C PRO A 148 -3.65 11.59 8.64
#